data_AF-A0A6A7RZ53-F1
#
_entry.id   AF-A0A6A7RZ53-F1
#
_cell.length_a   1.000
_cell.length_b   1.000
_cell.length_c   1.000
_cell.angle_alpha   90.00
_cell.angle_beta   90.00
_cell.angle_gamma   90.00
#
_symmetry.space_group_name_H-M   'P 1'
#
loop_
_entity.id
_entity.type
_entity.pdbx_description
1 polymer ?
#
loop_
_entity_poly.entity_id
_entity_poly.type
_entity_poly.pdbx_seq_one_letter_code
_entity_poly.pdbx_strand_id
1 'polypeptide(L)'
;MLRLARANLFARGPTGTMARAIMKRAVEWNLLTLRIMLRAGKDRDLVGSASVDYLMYSGYVMMGYFLALQAEKAQTLLLNGKGSESADFYRAKIQTASFYFARLLPRADAHRSSALAPTHSLMQMDNANFAFL
;
A
#
# COMPACT_ATOMS: atom_id res chain seq x y z
N MET A 1 -1.85 10.79 4.78
CA MET A 1 -1.33 9.59 5.48
C MET A 1 -0.74 9.89 6.86
N LEU A 2 0.33 10.69 6.98
CA LEU A 2 1.06 10.85 8.25
C LEU A 2 0.23 11.45 9.41
N ARG A 3 -0.71 12.37 9.10
CA ARG A 3 -1.61 12.95 10.12
C ARG A 3 -2.49 11.91 10.80
N LEU A 4 -3.18 11.07 10.03
CA LEU A 4 -4.02 9.98 10.53
C LEU A 4 -3.20 8.97 11.34
N ALA A 5 -2.04 8.60 10.79
CA ALA A 5 -1.17 7.62 11.41
C ALA A 5 -0.64 8.10 12.76
N ARG A 6 -0.30 9.39 12.89
CA ARG A 6 0.14 10.00 14.16
C ARG A 6 -0.97 10.02 15.20
N ALA A 7 -2.20 10.36 14.80
CA ALA A 7 -3.34 10.43 15.73
C ALA A 7 -3.68 9.08 16.37
N ASN A 8 -3.50 7.98 15.63
CA ASN A 8 -3.89 6.63 16.07
C ASN A 8 -2.69 5.69 16.31
N LEU A 9 -1.46 6.19 16.32
CA LEU A 9 -0.25 5.35 16.38
C LEU A 9 -0.22 4.44 17.61
N PHE A 10 -0.61 5.01 18.75
CA PHE A 10 -0.65 4.37 20.07
C PHE A 10 -2.04 3.81 20.41
N ALA A 11 -3.02 3.94 19.52
CA ALA A 11 -4.32 3.35 19.73
C ALA A 11 -4.21 1.81 19.78
N ARG A 12 -5.03 1.20 20.64
CA ARG A 12 -5.19 -0.26 20.71
C ARG A 12 -6.24 -0.73 19.69
N GLY A 13 -6.20 -2.01 19.36
CA GLY A 13 -7.15 -2.63 18.45
C GLY A 13 -6.89 -2.35 16.96
N PRO A 14 -7.89 -2.60 16.09
CA PRO A 14 -7.72 -2.60 14.63
C PRO A 14 -7.21 -1.27 14.07
N THR A 15 -7.77 -0.14 14.53
CA THR A 15 -7.42 1.20 14.03
C THR A 15 -5.96 1.56 14.30
N GLY A 16 -5.42 1.18 15.46
CA GLY A 16 -4.00 1.36 15.75
C GLY A 16 -3.09 0.49 14.88
N THR A 17 -3.48 -0.76 14.62
CA THR A 17 -2.75 -1.65 13.72
C THR A 17 -2.72 -1.10 12.29
N MET A 18 -3.86 -0.60 11.80
CA MET A 18 -3.95 0.06 10.49
C MET A 18 -3.11 1.32 10.42
N ALA A 19 -3.14 2.16 11.46
CA ALA A 19 -2.35 3.40 11.53
C ALA A 19 -0.83 3.12 11.42
N ARG A 20 -0.33 2.13 12.16
CA ARG A 20 1.08 1.70 12.08
C ARG A 20 1.43 1.14 10.71
N ALA A 21 0.56 0.31 10.13
CA ALA A 21 0.77 -0.25 8.80
C ALA A 21 0.83 0.85 7.72
N ILE A 22 -0.06 1.85 7.76
CA ILE A 22 -0.03 2.98 6.83
C ILE A 22 1.23 3.83 7.01
N MET A 23 1.67 4.08 8.25
CA MET A 23 2.92 4.80 8.49
C MET A 23 4.10 4.07 7.85
N LYS A 24 4.22 2.76 8.10
CA LYS A 24 5.27 1.92 7.50
C LYS A 24 5.21 2.01 5.98
N ARG A 25 4.03 1.82 5.38
CA ARG A 25 3.85 1.86 3.92
C ARG A 25 4.18 3.20 3.30
N ALA A 26 3.89 4.30 3.98
CA ALA A 26 4.23 5.65 3.52
C ALA A 26 5.75 5.87 3.50
N VAL A 27 6.47 5.41 4.53
CA VAL A 27 7.95 5.46 4.55
C VAL A 27 8.53 4.57 3.44
N GLU A 28 8.03 3.35 3.32
CA GLU A 28 8.45 2.41 2.28
C GLU A 28 8.20 2.94 0.86
N TRP A 29 7.09 3.63 0.64
CA TRP A 29 6.79 4.23 -0.66
C TRP A 29 7.81 5.30 -1.03
N ASN A 30 8.10 6.25 -0.13
CA ASN A 30 9.11 7.28 -0.37
C ASN A 30 10.50 6.66 -0.63
N LEU A 31 10.86 5.61 0.11
CA LEU A 31 12.12 4.90 -0.09
C LEU A 31 12.15 4.18 -1.45
N LEU A 32 11.04 3.57 -1.88
CA LEU A 32 10.92 2.96 -3.21
C LEU A 32 11.14 4.01 -4.31
N THR A 33 10.46 5.15 -4.23
CA THR A 33 10.62 6.27 -5.17
C THR A 33 12.08 6.74 -5.22
N LEU A 34 12.70 6.95 -4.06
CA LEU A 34 14.10 7.38 -3.98
C LEU A 34 15.05 6.37 -4.63
N ARG A 35 14.86 5.07 -4.37
CA ARG A 35 15.70 4.01 -4.95
C ARG A 35 15.58 3.94 -6.47
N ILE A 36 14.37 4.07 -7.01
CA ILE A 36 14.14 4.11 -8.45
C ILE A 36 14.84 5.35 -9.04
N MET A 37 14.63 6.53 -8.47
CA MET A 37 15.22 7.79 -8.92
C MET A 37 16.76 7.72 -8.96
N LEU A 38 17.40 7.22 -7.90
CA LEU A 38 18.86 7.13 -7.82
C LEU A 38 19.46 6.15 -8.84
N ARG A 39 18.70 5.14 -9.29
CA ARG A 39 19.16 4.16 -10.29
C ARG A 39 18.84 4.57 -11.73
N ALA A 40 17.75 5.31 -11.94
CA ALA A 40 17.28 5.74 -13.25
C ALA A 40 18.32 6.58 -14.03
N GLY A 41 19.20 7.31 -13.34
CA GLY A 41 20.27 8.07 -13.99
C GLY A 41 21.34 7.20 -14.67
N LYS A 42 21.48 5.93 -14.26
CA LYS A 42 22.45 4.97 -14.82
C LYS A 42 21.83 3.99 -15.80
N ASP A 43 20.51 3.84 -15.76
CA ASP A 43 19.75 2.87 -16.54
C ASP A 43 18.41 3.50 -16.94
N ARG A 44 18.27 3.78 -18.24
CA ARG A 44 17.09 4.46 -18.80
C ARG A 44 15.85 3.57 -18.80
N ASP A 45 16.04 2.25 -18.89
CA ASP A 45 14.94 1.29 -18.98
C ASP A 45 14.32 0.99 -17.61
N LEU A 46 15.04 1.30 -16.54
CA LEU A 46 14.61 1.03 -15.16
C LEU A 46 13.29 1.71 -14.80
N VAL A 47 13.05 2.93 -15.29
CA VAL A 47 11.78 3.62 -15.02
C VAL A 47 10.63 2.89 -15.71
N GLY A 48 10.85 2.41 -16.94
CA GLY A 48 9.88 1.63 -17.68
C GLY A 48 9.60 0.28 -17.00
N SER A 49 10.65 -0.46 -16.65
CA SER A 49 10.53 -1.78 -16.01
C SER A 49 9.84 -1.73 -14.65
N ALA A 50 10.04 -0.65 -13.88
CA ALA A 50 9.45 -0.51 -12.54
C ALA A 50 8.05 0.13 -12.53
N SER A 51 7.61 0.73 -13.66
CA SER A 51 6.43 1.60 -13.70
C SER A 51 5.13 0.93 -13.22
N VAL A 52 4.84 -0.27 -13.73
CA VAL A 52 3.61 -1.01 -13.43
C VAL A 52 3.58 -1.46 -11.98
N ASP A 53 4.67 -2.02 -11.49
CA ASP A 53 4.78 -2.44 -10.09
C ASP A 53 4.71 -1.25 -9.13
N TYR A 54 5.32 -0.12 -9.49
CA TYR A 54 5.21 1.11 -8.71
C TYR A 54 3.76 1.62 -8.64
N LEU A 55 3.04 1.60 -9.77
CA LEU A 55 1.62 1.94 -9.83
C LEU A 55 0.80 1.00 -8.93
N MET A 56 0.99 -0.30 -9.06
CA MET A 56 0.25 -1.28 -8.25
C MET A 56 0.54 -1.11 -6.76
N TYR A 57 1.82 -0.95 -6.38
CA TYR A 57 2.22 -0.65 -5.01
C TYR A 57 1.49 0.59 -4.47
N SER A 58 1.52 1.69 -5.22
CA SER A 58 0.85 2.94 -4.84
C SER A 58 -0.66 2.77 -4.67
N GLY A 59 -1.31 1.99 -5.54
CA GLY A 59 -2.74 1.69 -5.46
C GLY A 59 -3.11 0.94 -4.18
N TYR A 60 -2.33 -0.09 -3.80
CA TYR A 60 -2.55 -0.81 -2.53
C TYR A 60 -2.42 0.10 -1.31
N VAL A 61 -1.40 0.97 -1.29
CA VAL A 61 -1.17 1.90 -0.18
C VAL A 61 -2.29 2.94 -0.09
N MET A 62 -2.73 3.50 -1.21
CA MET A 62 -3.79 4.51 -1.25
C MET A 62 -5.15 3.92 -0.85
N MET A 63 -5.50 2.74 -1.33
CA MET A 63 -6.73 2.06 -0.92
C MET A 63 -6.72 1.75 0.59
N GLY A 64 -5.59 1.22 1.11
CA GLY A 64 -5.43 1.00 2.54
C GLY A 64 -5.61 2.29 3.35
N TYR A 65 -5.09 3.42 2.87
CA TYR A 65 -5.24 4.71 3.54
C TYR A 65 -6.70 5.15 3.64
N PHE A 66 -7.48 5.06 2.55
CA PHE A 66 -8.89 5.45 2.58
C PHE A 66 -9.75 4.51 3.41
N LEU A 67 -9.46 3.20 3.41
CA LEU A 67 -10.14 2.25 4.29
C LEU A 67 -9.83 2.51 5.77
N ALA A 68 -8.59 2.88 6.10
CA ALA A 68 -8.22 3.27 7.46
C ALA A 68 -8.95 4.55 7.92
N LEU A 69 -9.10 5.55 7.03
CA LEU A 69 -9.90 6.76 7.32
C LEU A 69 -11.36 6.40 7.61
N GLN A 70 -11.95 5.53 6.79
CA GLN A 70 -13.33 5.07 7.01
C GLN A 70 -13.47 4.28 8.32
N ALA A 71 -12.51 3.42 8.64
CA ALA A 71 -12.52 2.62 9.87
C ALA A 71 -12.39 3.50 11.12
N GLU A 72 -11.50 4.51 11.12
CA GLU A 72 -11.37 5.47 12.21
C GLU A 72 -12.69 6.24 12.42
N LYS A 73 -13.28 6.76 11.33
CA LYS A 73 -14.55 7.49 11.41
C LYS A 73 -15.68 6.59 11.93
N ALA A 74 -15.77 5.36 11.42
CA ALA A 74 -16.75 4.37 11.87
C ALA A 74 -16.58 4.04 13.36
N GLN A 75 -15.34 3.86 13.82
CA GLN A 75 -15.07 3.62 15.24
C GLN A 75 -15.47 4.82 16.11
N THR A 76 -15.18 6.04 15.66
CA THR A 76 -15.58 7.26 16.37
C THR A 76 -17.11 7.36 16.50
N LEU A 77 -17.84 7.11 15.41
CA LEU A 77 -19.31 7.16 15.39
C LEU A 77 -19.94 6.05 16.23
N LEU A 78 -19.33 4.86 16.23
CA LEU A 78 -19.78 3.75 17.06
C LEU A 78 -19.58 4.03 18.56
N LEU A 79 -18.48 4.67 18.94
CA LEU A 79 -18.19 5.00 20.35
C LEU A 79 -19.05 6.15 20.88
N ASN A 80 -19.36 7.14 20.05
CA ASN A 80 -20.13 8.30 20.49
C ASN A 80 -21.65 8.17 20.29
N GLY A 81 -22.11 7.14 19.58
CA GLY A 81 -23.53 6.90 19.32
C GLY A 81 -24.21 7.94 18.43
N LYS A 82 -23.45 8.82 17.77
CA LYS A 82 -23.97 9.93 16.91
C LYS A 82 -23.97 9.58 15.42
N GLY A 83 -23.86 8.29 15.09
CA GLY A 83 -23.95 7.81 13.72
C GLY A 83 -25.39 7.81 13.21
N SER A 84 -25.60 8.10 11.93
CA SER A 84 -26.89 7.94 11.26
C SER A 84 -27.23 6.47 10.97
N GLU A 85 -26.20 5.62 10.89
CA GLU A 85 -26.33 4.21 10.53
C GLU A 85 -26.32 3.31 11.77
N SER A 86 -26.64 2.02 11.57
CA SER A 86 -26.61 1.03 12.64
C SER A 86 -25.19 0.76 13.16
N ALA A 87 -25.08 0.30 14.41
CA ALA A 87 -23.81 -0.13 14.98
C ALA A 87 -23.16 -1.25 14.16
N ASP A 88 -23.96 -2.15 13.58
CA ASP A 88 -23.48 -3.26 12.75
C ASP A 88 -22.85 -2.78 11.44
N PHE A 89 -23.39 -1.72 10.82
CA PHE A 89 -22.78 -1.10 9.65
C PHE A 89 -21.37 -0.58 9.95
N TYR A 90 -21.19 0.11 11.07
CA TYR A 90 -19.88 0.62 11.48
C TYR A 90 -18.90 -0.51 11.84
N ARG A 91 -19.38 -1.58 12.50
CA ARG A 91 -18.57 -2.78 12.74
C ARG A 91 -18.13 -3.43 11.43
N ALA A 92 -19.03 -3.57 10.45
CA ALA A 92 -18.72 -4.14 9.15
C ALA A 92 -17.66 -3.32 8.39
N LYS A 93 -17.70 -1.98 8.46
CA LYS A 93 -16.65 -1.11 7.88
C LYS A 93 -15.27 -1.38 8.50
N ILE A 94 -15.19 -1.47 9.83
CA ILE A 94 -13.93 -1.77 10.53
C ILE A 94 -13.42 -3.16 10.17
N GLN A 95 -14.31 -4.16 10.10
CA GLN A 95 -13.96 -5.53 9.71
C GLN A 95 -13.47 -5.61 8.26
N THR A 96 -14.11 -4.88 7.34
CA THR A 96 -13.71 -4.81 5.93
C THR A 96 -12.30 -4.23 5.79
N ALA A 97 -12.02 -3.12 6.49
CA ALA A 97 -10.68 -2.56 6.53
C ALA A 97 -9.68 -3.57 7.14
N SER A 98 -10.05 -4.27 8.22
CA SER A 98 -9.19 -5.27 8.86
C SER A 98 -8.82 -6.41 7.91
N PHE A 99 -9.79 -6.90 7.13
CA PHE A 99 -9.56 -7.88 6.08
C PHE A 99 -8.58 -7.36 5.03
N TYR A 100 -8.78 -6.14 4.53
CA TYR A 100 -7.91 -5.55 3.52
C TYR A 100 -6.46 -5.49 3.99
N PHE A 101 -6.23 -4.99 5.21
CA PHE A 101 -4.88 -4.90 5.78
C PHE A 101 -4.24 -6.26 6.03
N ALA A 102 -5.02 -7.27 6.38
CA ALA A 102 -4.51 -8.61 6.64
C ALA A 102 -4.25 -9.44 5.37
N ARG A 103 -5.05 -9.26 4.30
CA ARG A 103 -5.04 -10.15 3.13
C ARG A 103 -4.59 -9.49 1.83
N LEU A 104 -4.87 -8.21 1.64
CA LEU A 104 -4.62 -7.52 0.38
C LEU A 104 -3.38 -6.63 0.46
N LEU A 105 -3.22 -5.85 1.52
CA LEU A 105 -2.07 -4.96 1.68
C LEU A 105 -0.69 -5.66 1.66
N PRO A 106 -0.51 -6.91 2.13
CA PRO A 106 0.76 -7.61 2.00
C PRO A 106 1.19 -7.86 0.54
N ARG A 107 0.25 -7.89 -0.42
CA ARG A 107 0.57 -8.06 -1.85
C ARG A 107 1.41 -6.90 -2.40
N ALA A 108 1.35 -5.73 -1.76
CA ALA A 108 2.23 -4.61 -2.08
C ALA A 108 3.71 -4.98 -1.93
N ASP A 109 4.08 -5.90 -1.02
CA ASP A 109 5.49 -6.31 -0.84
C ASP A 109 6.07 -7.01 -2.07
N ALA A 110 5.24 -7.76 -2.80
CA ALA A 110 5.63 -8.38 -4.06
C ALA A 110 5.92 -7.30 -5.11
N HIS A 111 5.01 -6.35 -5.31
CA HIS A 111 5.21 -5.25 -6.25
C HIS A 111 6.42 -4.38 -5.88
N ARG A 112 6.65 -4.11 -4.59
CA ARG A 112 7.86 -3.40 -4.17
C ARG A 112 9.13 -4.14 -4.56
N SER A 113 9.15 -5.46 -4.37
CA SER A 113 10.30 -6.30 -4.72
C SER A 113 10.52 -6.31 -6.24
N SER A 114 9.45 -6.52 -7.01
CA SER A 114 9.49 -6.51 -8.48
C SER A 114 9.92 -5.17 -9.06
N ALA A 115 9.40 -4.04 -8.53
CA ALA A 115 9.82 -2.70 -8.94
C ALA A 115 11.31 -2.40 -8.69
N LEU A 116 11.96 -3.12 -7.77
CA LEU A 116 13.38 -2.99 -7.48
C LEU A 116 14.25 -4.04 -8.17
N ALA A 117 13.65 -5.00 -8.87
CA ALA A 117 14.38 -6.02 -9.61
C ALA A 117 15.30 -5.37 -10.68
N PRO A 118 16.42 -6.01 -11.02
CA PRO A 118 17.28 -5.54 -12.11
C PRO A 118 16.53 -5.56 -13.44
N THR A 119 16.70 -4.53 -14.27
CA THR A 119 16.18 -4.47 -15.66
C THR A 119 16.58 -5.68 -16.48
N HIS A 120 17.78 -6.22 -16.25
CA HIS A 120 18.28 -7.44 -16.89
C HIS A 120 17.30 -8.62 -16.77
N SER A 121 16.50 -8.75 -15.69
CA SER A 121 15.54 -9.86 -15.60
C SER A 121 14.47 -9.83 -16.69
N LEU A 122 14.22 -8.65 -17.30
CA LEU A 122 13.31 -8.46 -18.42
C LEU A 122 14.05 -8.33 -19.76
N MET A 123 15.26 -7.76 -19.74
CA MET A 123 15.97 -7.32 -20.95
C MET A 123 17.12 -8.26 -21.37
N GLN A 124 17.41 -9.34 -20.63
CA GLN A 124 18.53 -10.25 -20.93
C GLN A 124 18.32 -11.17 -22.13
N MET A 125 17.06 -11.43 -22.51
CA MET A 125 16.76 -12.37 -23.57
C MET A 125 17.02 -11.73 -24.93
N ASP A 126 17.81 -12.40 -25.77
CA ASP A 126 17.98 -12.00 -27.16
C ASP A 126 16.64 -12.05 -27.91
N ASN A 127 16.42 -11.08 -28.79
CA ASN A 127 15.21 -10.98 -29.61
C ASN A 127 14.90 -12.28 -30.38
N ALA A 128 15.91 -12.98 -30.89
CA ALA A 128 15.71 -14.24 -31.60
C ALA A 128 15.16 -15.36 -30.70
N ASN A 129 15.49 -15.33 -29.41
CA ASN A 129 15.09 -16.36 -28.45
C ASN A 129 13.63 -16.26 -28.02
N PHE A 130 12.95 -15.14 -28.29
CA PHE A 130 11.50 -15.04 -28.09
C PHE A 130 10.70 -15.99 -28.98
N ALA A 131 11.30 -16.53 -30.06
CA ALA A 131 10.66 -17.53 -30.92
C ALA A 131 10.52 -18.92 -30.26
N PHE A 132 11.16 -19.17 -29.12
CA PHE A 132 11.07 -20.44 -28.39
C PHE A 132 9.97 -20.46 -27.30
N LEU A 133 9.16 -19.41 -27.20
CA LEU A 133 8.08 -19.24 -26.22
C LEU A 133 6.70 -19.56 -26.79
#